data_AF-A0A0F8D1M7-F1
#
_entry.id   AF-A0A0F8D1M7-F1
#
_cell.length_a   1.000
_cell.length_b   1.000
_cell.length_c   1.000
_cell.angle_alpha   90.00
_cell.angle_beta   90.00
_cell.angle_gamma   90.00
#
_symmetry.space_group_name_H-M   'P 1'
#
loop_
_entity.id
_entity.type
_entity.pdbx_description
1 polymer ?
#
loop_
_entity_poly.entity_id
_entity_poly.type
_entity_poly.pdbx_seq_one_letter_code
_entity_poly.pdbx_strand_id
1 'polypeptide(L)'
;MDQLLITKTVRRFSDLIERNKDSRAYSDFKEGINEGLEIAKDTFEENVGVFISLVSEEDPAVKIQRLQERFNLMIDTIAVKEKPNYSQDHLDGIYEGFERSKKLFGGCVKEYYKP
;
A
#
# COMPACT_ATOMS: atom_id res chain seq x y z
N MET A 1 -5.93 -19.96 9.75
CA MET A 1 -4.59 -19.88 9.12
C MET A 1 -4.40 -18.52 8.45
N ASP A 2 -5.45 -18.01 7.82
CA ASP A 2 -5.43 -16.80 6.99
C ASP A 2 -5.28 -15.47 7.73
N GLN A 3 -5.85 -15.35 8.93
CA GLN A 3 -5.64 -14.17 9.76
C GLN A 3 -4.15 -13.97 10.11
N LEU A 4 -3.43 -15.06 10.39
CA LEU A 4 -2.00 -15.01 10.65
C LEU A 4 -1.20 -14.62 9.40
N LEU A 5 -1.63 -15.07 8.21
CA LEU A 5 -1.01 -14.69 6.94
C LEU A 5 -1.21 -13.21 6.65
N ILE A 6 -2.43 -12.68 6.75
CA ILE A 6 -2.70 -11.25 6.53
C ILE A 6 -1.96 -10.37 7.54
N THR A 7 -1.93 -10.72 8.83
CA THR A 7 -1.15 -9.96 9.82
C THR A 7 0.36 -9.97 9.52
N LYS A 8 0.89 -11.08 8.99
CA LYS A 8 2.29 -11.13 8.52
C LYS A 8 2.50 -10.26 7.27
N THR A 9 1.55 -10.29 6.33
CA THR A 9 1.55 -9.43 5.14
C THR A 9 1.55 -7.95 5.53
N VAL A 10 0.75 -7.53 6.53
CA VAL A 10 0.77 -6.16 7.08
C VAL A 10 2.15 -5.79 7.57
N ARG A 11 2.73 -6.57 8.49
CA ARG A 11 4.07 -6.28 9.03
C ARG A 11 5.13 -6.18 7.94
N ARG A 12 5.10 -7.12 6.99
CA ARG A 12 6.03 -7.14 5.86
C ARG A 12 5.83 -5.95 4.93
N PHE A 13 4.58 -5.58 4.67
CA PHE A 13 4.26 -4.41 3.86
C PHE A 13 4.75 -3.13 4.54
N SER A 14 4.50 -2.95 5.83
CA SER A 14 5.03 -1.83 6.61
C SER A 14 6.56 -1.76 6.55
N ASP A 15 7.26 -2.89 6.75
CA ASP A 15 8.72 -2.96 6.59
C ASP A 15 9.19 -2.58 5.18
N LEU A 16 8.47 -3.01 4.14
CA LEU A 16 8.78 -2.69 2.75
C LEU A 16 8.57 -1.20 2.47
N ILE A 17 7.50 -0.60 3.00
CA ILE A 17 7.24 0.83 2.90
C ILE A 17 8.38 1.63 3.53
N GLU A 18 8.76 1.36 4.77
CA GLU A 18 9.82 2.10 5.46
C GLU A 18 11.17 2.00 4.72
N ARG A 19 11.47 0.84 4.11
CA ARG A 19 12.70 0.64 3.31
C ARG A 19 12.68 1.35 1.96
N ASN A 20 11.51 1.68 1.44
CA ASN A 20 11.34 2.35 0.15
C ASN A 20 11.14 3.87 0.28
N LYS A 21 10.98 4.39 1.51
CA LYS A 21 11.05 5.83 1.76
C LYS A 21 12.46 6.35 1.51
N ASP A 22 12.56 7.49 0.85
CA ASP A 22 13.82 8.21 0.68
C ASP A 22 14.11 9.01 1.96
N SER A 23 15.07 8.56 2.76
CA SER A 23 15.51 9.28 3.98
C SER A 23 16.14 10.64 3.68
N ARG A 24 16.40 10.94 2.40
CA ARG A 24 16.95 12.20 1.88
C ARG A 24 15.96 12.87 0.91
N ALA A 25 14.68 12.85 1.26
CA ALA A 25 13.63 13.58 0.56
C ALA A 25 13.81 15.11 0.75
N TYR A 26 14.79 15.70 0.06
CA TYR A 26 15.10 17.14 0.12
C TYR A 26 14.34 17.96 -0.94
N SER A 27 13.32 17.38 -1.57
CA SER A 27 12.49 18.04 -2.56
C SER A 27 11.03 17.66 -2.33
N ASP A 28 10.13 18.61 -2.57
CA ASP A 28 8.68 18.44 -2.44
C ASP A 28 8.17 17.14 -3.06
N PHE A 29 8.61 16.81 -4.27
CA PHE A 29 8.25 15.55 -4.94
C PHE A 29 8.65 14.30 -4.17
N LYS A 30 9.85 14.26 -3.59
CA LYS A 30 10.33 13.10 -2.83
C LYS A 30 9.65 13.00 -1.47
N GLU A 31 9.37 14.14 -0.85
CA GLU A 31 8.56 14.19 0.38
C GLU A 31 7.15 13.67 0.10
N GLY A 32 6.57 14.07 -1.04
CA GLY A 32 5.29 13.57 -1.52
C GLY A 32 5.31 12.05 -1.71
N ILE A 33 6.34 11.48 -2.34
CA ILE A 33 6.49 10.02 -2.47
C ILE A 33 6.45 9.34 -1.11
N ASN A 34 7.22 9.84 -0.14
CA ASN A 34 7.25 9.26 1.20
C ASN A 34 5.90 9.34 1.89
N GLU A 35 5.18 10.45 1.72
CA GLU A 35 3.84 10.64 2.26
C GLU A 35 2.83 9.69 1.58
N GLY A 36 2.85 9.54 0.26
CA GLY A 36 2.00 8.59 -0.45
C GLY A 36 2.25 7.15 -0.03
N LEU A 37 3.51 6.78 0.20
CA LEU A 37 3.88 5.47 0.75
C LEU A 37 3.32 5.29 2.18
N GLU A 38 3.39 6.31 3.02
CA GLU A 38 2.88 6.26 4.40
C GLU A 38 1.36 6.17 4.44
N ILE A 39 0.65 7.00 3.67
CA ILE A 39 -0.81 6.95 3.54
C ILE A 39 -1.25 5.55 3.11
N ALA A 40 -0.53 4.92 2.18
CA ALA A 40 -0.85 3.58 1.72
C ALA A 40 -0.63 2.50 2.80
N LYS A 41 0.40 2.65 3.65
CA LYS A 41 0.63 1.81 4.83
C LYS A 41 -0.53 1.92 5.81
N ASP A 42 -0.85 3.14 6.21
CA ASP A 42 -1.89 3.43 7.20
C ASP A 42 -3.25 2.93 6.70
N THR A 43 -3.57 3.18 5.42
CA THR A 43 -4.79 2.67 4.78
C THR A 43 -4.88 1.15 4.86
N PHE A 44 -3.78 0.43 4.63
CA PHE A 44 -3.79 -1.03 4.73
C PHE A 44 -3.97 -1.51 6.17
N GLU A 45 -3.26 -0.89 7.12
CA GLU A 45 -3.33 -1.22 8.54
C GLU A 45 -4.74 -1.00 9.10
N GLU A 46 -5.36 0.14 8.78
CA GLU A 46 -6.73 0.47 9.20
C GLU A 46 -7.78 -0.48 8.59
N ASN A 47 -7.55 -0.97 7.37
CA ASN A 47 -8.48 -1.81 6.65
C ASN A 47 -8.18 -3.32 6.74
N VAL A 48 -7.24 -3.73 7.59
CA VAL A 48 -6.80 -5.14 7.71
C VAL A 48 -7.97 -6.11 7.92
N GLY A 49 -9.01 -5.71 8.66
CA GLY A 49 -10.20 -6.51 8.90
C GLY A 49 -10.96 -6.87 7.62
N VAL A 50 -11.01 -5.95 6.65
CA VAL A 50 -11.63 -6.18 5.33
C VAL A 50 -10.81 -7.18 4.51
N PHE A 51 -9.49 -7.14 4.61
CA PHE A 51 -8.62 -8.10 3.92
C PHE A 51 -8.71 -9.49 4.53
N ILE A 52 -8.88 -9.60 5.86
CA ILE A 52 -9.10 -10.89 6.54
C ILE A 52 -10.43 -11.52 6.09
N SER A 53 -11.49 -10.73 5.94
CA SER A 53 -12.82 -11.25 5.55
C SER A 53 -12.92 -11.62 4.07
N LEU A 54 -12.07 -11.06 3.21
CA LEU A 54 -11.97 -11.43 1.78
C LEU A 54 -11.29 -12.79 1.54
N VAL A 55 -10.72 -13.38 2.58
CA VAL A 55 -10.07 -14.67 2.48
C VAL A 55 -11.11 -15.80 2.53
N SER A 56 -11.42 -16.36 1.37
CA SER A 56 -12.20 -17.59 1.20
C SER A 56 -11.29 -18.78 0.82
N GLU A 57 -11.84 -20.01 0.81
CA GLU A 57 -11.18 -21.24 0.35
C GLU A 57 -11.00 -21.28 -1.20
N GLU A 58 -10.70 -20.14 -1.80
CA GLU A 58 -10.48 -19.98 -3.24
C GLU A 58 -9.06 -20.34 -3.63
N ASP A 59 -8.86 -20.58 -4.94
CA ASP A 59 -7.54 -20.76 -5.53
C ASP A 59 -6.59 -19.60 -5.14
N PRO A 60 -5.33 -19.89 -4.76
CA PRO A 60 -4.38 -18.87 -4.32
C PRO A 60 -4.15 -17.74 -5.33
N ALA A 61 -4.23 -18.00 -6.64
CA ALA A 61 -4.06 -16.97 -7.65
C ALA A 61 -5.25 -16.00 -7.68
N VAL A 62 -6.48 -16.52 -7.57
CA VAL A 62 -7.70 -15.72 -7.49
C VAL A 62 -7.69 -14.85 -6.23
N LYS A 63 -7.22 -15.42 -5.12
CA LYS A 63 -7.06 -14.70 -3.85
C LYS A 63 -6.07 -13.55 -3.94
N ILE A 64 -4.87 -13.80 -4.50
CA ILE A 64 -3.86 -12.75 -4.72
C ILE A 64 -4.44 -11.62 -5.57
N GLN A 65 -5.15 -11.96 -6.65
CA GLN A 65 -5.75 -10.98 -7.53
C GLN A 65 -6.78 -10.11 -6.80
N ARG A 66 -7.72 -10.71 -6.06
CA ARG A 66 -8.73 -9.96 -5.30
C ARG A 66 -8.13 -9.07 -4.23
N LEU A 67 -7.12 -9.55 -3.50
CA LEU A 67 -6.40 -8.74 -2.51
C LEU A 67 -5.75 -7.52 -3.19
N GLN A 68 -5.09 -7.72 -4.33
CA GLN A 68 -4.48 -6.63 -5.10
C GLN A 68 -5.52 -5.63 -5.60
N GLU A 69 -6.60 -6.10 -6.23
CA GLU A 69 -7.66 -5.25 -6.77
C GLU A 69 -8.31 -4.42 -5.66
N ARG A 70 -8.55 -5.04 -4.50
CA ARG A 70 -9.11 -4.33 -3.35
C ARG A 70 -8.18 -3.25 -2.82
N PHE A 71 -6.89 -3.56 -2.69
CA PHE A 71 -5.89 -2.59 -2.26
C PHE A 71 -5.78 -1.43 -3.25
N ASN A 72 -5.67 -1.72 -4.54
CA ASN A 72 -5.64 -0.70 -5.59
C ASN A 72 -6.84 0.22 -5.52
N LEU A 73 -8.06 -0.35 -5.40
CA LEU A 73 -9.29 0.43 -5.30
C LEU A 73 -9.28 1.36 -4.07
N MET A 74 -8.83 0.87 -2.92
CA MET A 74 -8.72 1.72 -1.72
C MET A 74 -7.80 2.92 -1.99
N ILE A 75 -6.60 2.67 -2.54
CA ILE A 75 -5.64 3.73 -2.86
C ILE A 75 -6.20 4.71 -3.90
N ASP A 76 -6.85 4.21 -4.96
CA ASP A 76 -7.43 5.04 -6.03
C ASP A 76 -8.58 5.94 -5.53
N THR A 77 -9.25 5.56 -4.46
CA THR A 77 -10.31 6.37 -3.85
C THR A 77 -9.79 7.45 -2.90
N ILE A 78 -8.50 7.46 -2.58
CA ILE A 78 -7.91 8.48 -1.70
C ILE A 78 -7.81 9.79 -2.47
N ALA A 79 -8.74 10.70 -2.18
CA ALA A 79 -8.68 12.07 -2.64
C ALA A 79 -7.69 12.85 -1.76
N VAL A 80 -6.45 12.99 -2.23
CA VAL A 80 -5.46 13.88 -1.63
C VAL A 80 -5.89 15.31 -1.92
N LYS A 81 -6.61 15.92 -0.99
CA LYS A 81 -6.96 17.33 -1.10
C LYS A 81 -5.70 18.16 -0.94
N GLU A 82 -5.55 19.17 -1.80
CA GLU A 82 -4.54 20.22 -1.65
C GLU A 82 -4.64 20.79 -0.22
N LYS A 83 -3.70 20.39 0.65
CA LYS A 83 -3.41 21.22 1.81
C LYS A 83 -2.85 22.53 1.26
N PRO A 84 -3.13 23.68 1.90
CA PRO A 84 -2.70 24.99 1.38
C PRO A 84 -1.18 25.15 1.15
N ASN A 85 -0.36 24.20 1.58
CA ASN A 85 1.10 24.20 1.43
C ASN A 85 1.64 23.11 0.49
N TYR A 86 0.81 22.33 -0.20
CA TYR A 86 1.30 21.33 -1.14
C TYR A 86 1.55 21.97 -2.49
N SER A 87 2.80 21.93 -2.94
CA SER A 87 3.13 22.23 -4.32
C SER A 87 2.58 21.12 -5.24
N GLN A 88 2.41 21.43 -6.52
CA GLN A 88 2.02 20.43 -7.51
C GLN A 88 3.01 19.25 -7.52
N ASP A 89 4.31 19.54 -7.41
CA ASP A 89 5.36 18.52 -7.31
C ASP A 89 5.13 17.59 -6.12
N HIS A 90 4.71 18.12 -4.97
CA HIS A 90 4.39 17.30 -3.81
C HIS A 90 3.20 16.37 -4.07
N LEU A 91 2.13 16.89 -4.69
CA LEU A 91 0.94 16.08 -5.05
C LEU A 91 1.31 14.97 -6.03
N ASP A 92 2.07 15.30 -7.08
CA ASP A 92 2.57 14.34 -8.07
C ASP A 92 3.44 13.27 -7.38
N GLY A 93 4.22 13.69 -6.39
CA GLY A 93 4.99 12.79 -5.53
C GLY A 93 4.09 11.82 -4.77
N ILE A 94 3.01 12.28 -4.16
CA ILE A 94 2.07 11.42 -3.42
C ILE A 94 1.45 10.37 -4.35
N TYR A 95 1.01 10.76 -5.54
CA TYR A 95 0.47 9.82 -6.53
C TYR A 95 1.51 8.80 -7.00
N GLU A 96 2.77 9.22 -7.19
CA GLU A 96 3.87 8.28 -7.47
C GLU A 96 4.12 7.33 -6.29
N GLY A 97 4.00 7.81 -5.05
CA GLY A 97 4.03 7.00 -3.83
C GLY A 97 2.93 5.92 -3.81
N PHE A 98 1.71 6.27 -4.25
CA PHE A 98 0.60 5.33 -4.42
C PHE A 98 0.89 4.26 -5.47
N GLU A 99 1.41 4.64 -6.63
CA GLU A 99 1.76 3.65 -7.67
C GLU A 99 2.87 2.69 -7.22
N ARG A 100 3.83 3.19 -6.43
CA ARG A 100 4.87 2.35 -5.81
C ARG A 100 4.30 1.41 -4.76
N SER A 101 3.41 1.89 -3.90
CA SER A 101 2.82 1.08 -2.84
C SER A 101 2.00 -0.09 -3.43
N LYS A 102 1.24 0.13 -4.51
CA LYS A 102 0.52 -0.94 -5.25
C LYS A 102 1.46 -2.04 -5.73
N LYS A 103 2.62 -1.67 -6.29
CA LYS A 103 3.64 -2.62 -6.75
C LYS A 103 4.24 -3.41 -5.58
N LEU A 104 4.58 -2.73 -4.48
CA LEU A 104 5.13 -3.36 -3.28
C LEU A 104 4.13 -4.33 -2.65
N PHE A 105 2.87 -3.94 -2.58
CA PHE A 105 1.79 -4.78 -2.07
C PHE A 105 1.68 -6.07 -2.86
N GLY A 106 1.67 -5.97 -4.20
CA GLY A 106 1.60 -7.12 -5.10
C GLY A 106 2.76 -8.09 -4.97
N GLY A 107 3.98 -7.58 -4.71
CA GLY A 107 5.12 -8.42 -4.36
C GLY A 107 4.90 -9.14 -3.02
N CYS A 108 4.45 -8.40 -2.01
CA CYS A 108 4.22 -8.91 -0.66
C CYS A 108 3.17 -10.03 -0.62
N VAL A 109 2.01 -9.85 -1.26
CA VAL A 109 0.97 -10.89 -1.28
C VAL A 109 1.39 -12.14 -2.07
N LYS A 110 2.18 -11.98 -3.15
CA LYS A 110 2.69 -13.14 -3.90
C LYS A 110 3.64 -13.99 -3.06
N GLU A 111 4.53 -13.37 -2.28
CA GLU A 111 5.49 -14.05 -1.40
C GLU A 111 4.79 -14.96 -0.36
N TYR A 112 3.61 -14.59 0.12
CA TYR A 112 2.89 -15.36 1.15
C TYR A 112 1.87 -16.37 0.62
N TYR A 113 1.31 -16.13 -0.57
CA TYR A 113 0.24 -16.98 -1.14
C TYR A 113 0.71 -17.87 -2.31
N LYS A 114 1.96 -17.73 -2.76
CA LYS A 114 2.67 -18.72 -3.57
C LYS A 114 3.95 -19.14 -2.81
N PRO A 115 3.90 -20.20 -1.99
CA PRO A 115 5.11 -20.73 -1.35
C PRO A 115 6.12 -21.30 -2.37
#